data_AF-A0A1U7RCV8-F1
#
_entry.id   AF-A0A1U7RCV8-F1
#
_cell.length_a   1.000
_cell.length_b   1.000
_cell.length_c   1.000
_cell.angle_alpha   90.00
_cell.angle_beta   90.00
_cell.angle_gamma   90.00
#
_symmetry.space_group_name_H-M   'P 1'
#
loop_
_entity.id
_entity.type
_entity.pdbx_description
1 polymer ?
#
loop_
_entity_poly.entity_id
_entity_poly.type
_entity_poly.pdbx_seq_one_letter_code
_entity_poly.pdbx_strand_id
1 'polypeptide(L)'
;MQSSQDTRAPGKEEEDEEEVEEKTAQLLREKHQLPLSAQSAFAYVPPGRRDPPELSYFHREAKTGTVSTYESIFKRPEGYNEKLHRCDREHAKSRGLKINEEEMVRPIPVLSSSQYGRRINQPVEELIRGHARINHVKAAFYRKNGIACLLDKSSSSLEPC
;
A
#
# COMPACT_ATOMS: atom_id res chain seq x y z
N MET A 1 -68.71 -13.79 7.65
CA MET A 1 -67.70 -13.36 8.63
C MET A 1 -66.88 -14.58 9.02
N GLN A 2 -65.61 -14.61 8.63
CA GLN A 2 -64.50 -15.32 9.28
C GLN A 2 -63.28 -15.09 8.37
N SER A 3 -62.48 -14.12 8.79
CA SER A 3 -61.24 -13.69 8.13
C SER A 3 -60.11 -14.64 8.51
N SER A 4 -59.48 -15.26 7.52
CA SER A 4 -58.23 -16.00 7.68
C SER A 4 -57.13 -15.03 8.14
N GLN A 5 -56.55 -15.29 9.30
CA GLN A 5 -55.34 -14.58 9.76
C GLN A 5 -54.15 -15.47 9.44
N ASP A 6 -53.42 -15.11 8.39
CA ASP A 6 -52.06 -15.59 8.14
C ASP A 6 -51.13 -14.94 9.16
N THR A 7 -50.72 -15.69 10.19
CA THR A 7 -49.62 -15.27 11.06
C THR A 7 -48.30 -15.61 10.39
N ARG A 8 -47.77 -14.64 9.64
CA ARG A 8 -46.42 -14.63 9.10
C ARG A 8 -45.42 -14.57 10.27
N ALA A 9 -44.63 -15.62 10.45
CA ALA A 9 -43.51 -15.61 11.41
C ALA A 9 -42.49 -14.51 11.02
N PRO A 10 -41.92 -13.77 11.98
CA PRO A 10 -40.90 -12.78 11.69
C PRO A 10 -39.62 -13.48 11.23
N GLY A 11 -39.00 -12.89 10.20
CA GLY A 11 -37.77 -13.37 9.60
C GLY A 11 -36.69 -13.57 10.64
N LYS A 12 -35.93 -14.65 10.48
CA LYS A 12 -34.63 -14.78 11.13
C LYS A 12 -33.81 -13.61 10.65
N GLU A 13 -33.50 -12.72 11.58
CA GLU A 13 -32.41 -11.77 11.45
C GLU A 13 -31.16 -12.63 11.25
N GLU A 14 -30.70 -12.71 10.01
CA GLU A 14 -29.32 -13.08 9.72
C GLU A 14 -28.48 -11.92 10.23
N GLU A 15 -28.29 -11.87 11.55
CA GLU A 15 -27.15 -11.17 12.12
C GLU A 15 -25.92 -11.82 11.51
N ASP A 16 -25.15 -11.03 10.76
CA ASP A 16 -23.99 -11.48 10.01
C ASP A 16 -23.15 -12.43 10.88
N GLU A 17 -22.95 -13.68 10.42
CA GLU A 17 -22.26 -14.73 11.19
C GLU A 17 -20.89 -14.24 11.70
N GLU A 18 -20.26 -13.31 10.97
CA GLU A 18 -19.03 -12.61 11.33
C GLU A 18 -19.19 -11.74 12.59
N GLU A 19 -20.30 -11.02 12.75
CA GLU A 19 -20.56 -10.22 13.96
C GLU A 19 -20.80 -11.11 15.19
N VAL A 20 -21.46 -12.26 15.01
CA VAL A 20 -21.73 -13.20 16.10
C VAL A 20 -20.44 -13.90 16.54
N GLU A 21 -19.56 -14.29 15.61
CA GLU A 21 -18.22 -14.77 15.94
C GLU A 21 -17.38 -13.70 16.65
N GLU A 22 -17.46 -12.44 16.23
CA GLU A 22 -16.69 -11.37 16.86
C GLU A 22 -17.18 -11.07 18.29
N LYS A 23 -18.51 -11.04 18.51
CA LYS A 23 -19.13 -10.88 19.84
C LYS A 23 -18.80 -12.04 20.78
N THR A 24 -18.80 -13.28 20.27
CA THR A 24 -18.44 -14.47 21.08
C THR A 24 -16.95 -14.53 21.39
N ALA A 25 -16.08 -14.15 20.44
CA ALA A 25 -14.64 -14.02 20.68
C ALA A 25 -14.33 -12.91 21.69
N GLN A 26 -15.06 -11.79 21.67
CA GLN A 26 -14.97 -10.73 22.69
C GLN A 26 -15.36 -11.26 24.08
N LEU A 27 -16.48 -11.98 24.20
CA LEU A 27 -16.90 -12.61 25.47
C LEU A 27 -15.91 -13.65 26.00
N LEU A 28 -15.28 -14.44 25.12
CA LEU A 28 -14.26 -15.42 25.53
C LEU A 28 -12.96 -14.74 26.00
N ARG A 29 -12.60 -13.59 25.42
CA ARG A 29 -11.48 -12.76 25.90
C ARG A 29 -11.77 -12.14 27.27
N GLU A 30 -13.01 -11.77 27.55
CA GLU A 30 -13.43 -11.22 28.85
C GLU A 30 -13.42 -12.27 29.98
N LYS A 31 -13.68 -13.54 29.66
CA LYS A 31 -13.73 -14.63 30.66
C LYS A 31 -12.35 -15.23 30.99
N HIS A 32 -11.35 -15.03 30.15
CA HIS A 32 -10.02 -15.56 30.40
C HIS A 32 -9.25 -14.67 31.38
N GLN A 33 -9.25 -15.07 32.65
CA GLN A 33 -8.33 -14.52 33.63
C GLN A 33 -6.90 -14.76 33.16
N LEU A 34 -6.07 -13.71 33.24
CA LEU A 34 -4.64 -13.82 32.95
C LEU A 34 -4.02 -14.90 33.84
N PRO A 35 -3.03 -15.66 33.34
CA PRO A 35 -2.30 -16.61 34.18
C PRO A 35 -1.67 -15.87 35.36
N LEU A 36 -1.52 -16.53 36.50
CA LEU A 36 -1.02 -15.92 37.74
C LEU A 36 0.29 -15.13 37.54
N SER A 37 1.18 -15.62 36.66
CA SER A 37 2.43 -14.95 36.31
C SER A 37 2.23 -13.59 35.62
N ALA A 38 1.13 -13.40 34.91
CA ALA A 38 0.82 -12.20 34.14
C ALA A 38 -0.19 -11.27 34.84
N GLN A 39 -0.65 -11.62 36.06
CA GLN A 39 -1.52 -10.75 36.87
C GLN A 39 -0.75 -9.60 37.54
N SER A 40 0.57 -9.72 37.65
CA SER A 40 1.42 -8.63 38.12
C SER A 40 1.50 -7.51 37.08
N ALA A 41 1.34 -6.26 37.53
CA ALA A 41 1.44 -5.07 36.69
C ALA A 41 2.80 -4.95 35.96
N PHE A 42 3.86 -5.55 36.48
CA PHE A 42 5.20 -5.51 35.90
C PHE A 42 5.53 -6.72 35.01
N ALA A 43 4.73 -7.79 35.08
CA ALA A 43 4.99 -9.04 34.35
C ALA A 43 4.07 -9.21 33.13
N TYR A 44 2.99 -8.43 33.05
CA TYR A 44 2.08 -8.49 31.92
C TYR A 44 2.74 -7.95 30.65
N VAL A 45 2.86 -8.80 29.62
CA VAL A 45 3.27 -8.42 28.27
C VAL A 45 2.05 -8.51 27.36
N PRO A 46 1.55 -7.37 26.82
CA PRO A 46 0.43 -7.38 25.90
C PRO A 46 0.75 -8.20 24.64
N PRO A 47 -0.19 -9.00 24.12
CA PRO A 47 0.01 -9.81 22.91
C PRO A 47 0.09 -8.97 21.62
N GLY A 48 -0.23 -7.69 21.69
CA GLY A 48 -0.16 -6.75 20.58
C GLY A 48 -0.15 -5.32 21.09
N ARG A 49 0.29 -4.40 20.22
CA ARG A 49 0.37 -2.98 20.56
C ARG A 49 -0.97 -2.31 20.30
N ARG A 50 -1.60 -1.77 21.34
CA ARG A 50 -2.88 -1.01 21.26
C ARG A 50 -2.69 0.49 21.48
N ASP A 51 -1.44 0.93 21.52
CA ASP A 51 -1.09 2.32 21.77
C ASP A 51 -1.56 3.22 20.62
N PRO A 52 -1.87 4.50 20.90
CA PRO A 52 -2.08 5.49 19.87
C PRO A 52 -0.93 5.54 18.85
N PRO A 53 -1.21 5.92 17.59
CA PRO A 53 -0.20 5.99 16.54
C PRO A 53 0.97 6.90 16.91
N GLU A 54 0.74 7.92 17.73
CA GLU A 54 1.74 8.88 18.16
C GLU A 54 2.92 8.26 18.91
N LEU A 55 2.67 7.18 19.67
CA LEU A 55 3.71 6.44 20.39
C LEU A 55 4.47 5.46 19.47
N SER A 56 3.97 5.21 18.27
CA SER A 56 4.66 4.42 17.26
C SER A 56 5.79 5.24 16.63
N TYR A 57 6.93 4.59 16.38
CA TYR A 57 8.06 5.22 15.73
C TYR A 57 7.66 5.87 14.39
N PHE A 58 6.83 5.20 13.59
CA PHE A 58 6.37 5.70 12.29
C PHE A 58 5.10 6.56 12.35
N HIS A 59 4.59 6.88 13.55
CA HIS A 59 3.35 7.65 13.69
C HIS A 59 2.14 6.99 13.02
N ARG A 60 2.05 5.65 13.13
CA ARG A 60 1.05 4.82 12.46
C ARG A 60 0.43 3.82 13.43
N GLU A 61 -0.84 3.53 13.22
CA GLU A 61 -1.56 2.46 13.90
C GLU A 61 -0.90 1.10 13.63
N ALA A 62 -0.90 0.26 14.67
CA ALA A 62 -0.41 -1.11 14.57
C ALA A 62 -1.36 -1.92 13.68
N LYS A 63 -0.87 -2.31 12.49
CA LYS A 63 -1.62 -3.19 11.58
C LYS A 63 -1.58 -4.65 11.99
N THR A 64 -0.57 -5.02 12.76
CA THR A 64 -0.40 -6.40 13.22
C THR A 64 -1.46 -6.68 14.28
N GLY A 65 -2.37 -7.60 13.98
CA GLY A 65 -3.31 -8.12 14.96
C GLY A 65 -2.60 -8.80 16.13
N THR A 66 -3.34 -9.13 17.18
CA THR A 66 -2.81 -9.94 18.28
C THR A 66 -2.58 -11.36 17.78
N VAL A 67 -1.32 -11.74 17.57
CA VAL A 67 -0.95 -13.12 17.21
C VAL A 67 -0.80 -13.92 18.50
N SER A 68 -1.49 -15.05 18.60
CA SER A 68 -1.31 -15.93 19.75
C SER A 68 0.08 -16.57 19.71
N THR A 69 0.71 -16.75 20.88
CA THR A 69 2.00 -17.45 20.97
C THR A 69 1.93 -18.84 20.37
N TYR A 70 0.82 -19.54 20.59
CA TYR A 70 0.55 -20.84 20.01
C TYR A 70 0.58 -20.82 18.48
N GLU A 71 -0.21 -19.97 17.83
CA GLU A 71 -0.22 -19.88 16.35
C GLU A 71 1.16 -19.48 15.80
N SER A 72 1.85 -18.54 16.45
CA SER A 72 3.20 -18.13 16.02
C SER A 72 4.23 -19.26 16.03
N ILE A 73 4.01 -20.32 16.83
CA ILE A 73 4.91 -21.47 16.94
C ILE A 73 4.45 -22.59 16.02
N PHE A 74 3.15 -22.92 16.04
CA PHE A 74 2.61 -24.14 15.42
C PHE A 74 1.97 -23.92 14.04
N LYS A 75 1.67 -22.67 13.66
CA LYS A 75 1.06 -22.33 12.35
C LYS A 75 2.04 -21.66 11.40
N ARG A 76 3.35 -21.87 11.59
CA ARG A 76 4.36 -21.37 10.65
C ARG A 76 4.23 -22.10 9.32
N PRO A 77 4.41 -21.42 8.18
CA PRO A 77 4.42 -22.08 6.88
C PRO A 77 5.59 -23.05 6.82
N GLU A 78 5.29 -24.33 6.72
CA GLU A 78 6.30 -25.38 6.54
C GLU A 78 6.81 -25.35 5.10
N GLY A 79 8.14 -25.35 4.91
CA GLY A 79 8.75 -25.42 3.59
C GLY A 79 9.99 -24.55 3.41
N TYR A 80 10.86 -24.95 2.50
CA TYR A 80 12.04 -24.17 2.13
C TYR A 80 11.65 -23.06 1.15
N ASN A 81 12.02 -21.82 1.47
CA ASN A 81 11.89 -20.69 0.57
C ASN A 81 13.26 -20.35 -0.02
N GLU A 82 13.51 -20.76 -1.27
CA GLU A 82 14.77 -20.50 -1.99
C GLU A 82 15.15 -19.04 -2.09
N LYS A 83 14.15 -18.15 -2.01
CA LYS A 83 14.39 -16.71 -2.07
C LYS A 83 14.89 -16.21 -0.73
N LEU A 84 14.57 -16.87 0.38
CA LEU A 84 14.97 -16.44 1.73
C LEU A 84 16.49 -16.57 1.87
N HIS A 85 17.08 -15.68 2.65
CA HIS A 85 18.51 -15.77 2.94
C HIS A 85 18.78 -17.03 3.78
N ARG A 86 20.04 -17.52 3.81
CA ARG A 86 20.49 -18.65 4.64
C ARG A 86 20.20 -18.46 6.15
N CYS A 87 20.03 -17.23 6.59
CA CYS A 87 19.54 -16.97 7.93
C CYS A 87 18.03 -17.13 7.90
N ASP A 88 17.46 -18.00 8.73
CA ASP A 88 16.02 -18.30 8.88
C ASP A 88 15.18 -17.11 9.40
N ARG A 89 15.61 -15.88 9.08
CA ARG A 89 14.98 -14.63 9.46
C ARG A 89 13.90 -14.31 8.42
N GLU A 90 12.64 -14.42 8.80
CA GLU A 90 11.47 -14.26 7.93
C GLU A 90 11.49 -12.95 7.10
N HIS A 91 11.92 -11.84 7.70
CA HIS A 91 11.99 -10.53 7.06
C HIS A 91 13.39 -10.13 6.57
N ALA A 92 14.25 -11.09 6.21
CA ALA A 92 15.57 -10.80 5.67
C ALA A 92 15.49 -9.83 4.47
N LYS A 93 16.37 -8.81 4.43
CA LYS A 93 16.39 -7.74 3.42
C LYS A 93 15.07 -6.95 3.33
N SER A 94 14.42 -6.71 4.48
CA SER A 94 13.15 -5.97 4.58
C SER A 94 11.98 -6.58 3.80
N ARG A 95 12.03 -7.89 3.53
CA ARG A 95 10.96 -8.56 2.79
C ARG A 95 9.69 -8.66 3.61
N GLY A 96 8.56 -8.34 2.97
CA GLY A 96 7.27 -8.26 3.63
C GLY A 96 7.07 -7.01 4.49
N LEU A 97 8.11 -6.19 4.67
CA LEU A 97 8.02 -4.92 5.39
C LEU A 97 7.82 -3.78 4.39
N LYS A 98 6.82 -2.93 4.64
CA LYS A 98 6.49 -1.77 3.80
C LYS A 98 7.08 -0.50 4.39
N ILE A 99 8.39 -0.52 4.65
CA ILE A 99 9.11 0.55 5.37
C ILE A 99 8.93 1.91 4.68
N ASN A 100 9.01 1.96 3.34
CA ASN A 100 8.82 3.22 2.62
C ASN A 100 7.42 3.81 2.82
N GLU A 101 6.37 2.98 2.79
CA GLU A 101 5.00 3.45 3.05
C GLU A 101 4.85 3.94 4.49
N GLU A 102 5.52 3.30 5.44
CA GLU A 102 5.50 3.67 6.86
C GLU A 102 6.25 4.98 7.12
N GLU A 103 7.43 5.15 6.52
CA GLU A 103 8.18 6.41 6.59
C GLU A 103 7.40 7.58 5.99
N MET A 104 6.59 7.33 4.96
CA MET A 104 5.85 8.39 4.26
C MET A 104 4.63 8.92 5.02
N VAL A 105 4.08 8.13 5.93
CA VAL A 105 2.98 8.55 6.81
C VAL A 105 3.48 9.47 7.93
N ARG A 106 4.78 9.40 8.23
CA ARG A 106 5.36 10.16 9.33
C ARG A 106 5.20 11.67 9.08
N PRO A 107 4.67 12.44 10.06
CA PRO A 107 4.44 13.87 9.87
C PRO A 107 5.75 14.68 9.74
N ILE A 108 6.82 14.23 10.40
CA ILE A 108 8.13 14.89 10.41
C ILE A 108 9.18 13.91 9.89
N PRO A 109 9.88 14.19 8.78
CA PRO A 109 10.91 13.31 8.28
C PRO A 109 12.12 13.28 9.22
N VAL A 110 12.70 12.09 9.43
CA VAL A 110 13.96 11.91 10.19
C VAL A 110 15.14 12.04 9.25
N LEU A 111 16.31 12.44 9.76
CA LEU A 111 17.55 12.62 8.99
C LEU A 111 17.96 11.36 8.20
N SER A 112 17.66 10.18 8.72
CA SER A 112 17.92 8.89 8.07
C SER A 112 16.92 8.55 6.96
N SER A 113 15.82 9.31 6.85
CA SER A 113 14.82 9.05 5.81
C SER A 113 15.39 9.38 4.44
N SER A 114 15.03 8.56 3.47
CA SER A 114 15.46 8.76 2.08
C SER A 114 14.92 10.06 1.48
N GLN A 115 13.82 10.58 2.01
CA GLN A 115 13.18 11.83 1.57
C GLN A 115 13.83 13.07 2.17
N TYR A 116 14.39 13.00 3.38
CA TYR A 116 14.98 14.16 4.03
C TYR A 116 16.09 14.76 3.17
N GLY A 117 16.02 16.07 2.94
CA GLY A 117 16.95 16.80 2.07
C GLY A 117 16.67 16.68 0.57
N ARG A 118 15.75 15.81 0.12
CA ARG A 118 15.38 15.72 -1.29
C ARG A 118 14.40 16.83 -1.68
N ARG A 119 14.83 17.71 -2.58
CA ARG A 119 14.01 18.78 -3.15
C ARG A 119 13.48 18.41 -4.55
N ILE A 120 12.73 17.30 -4.64
CA ILE A 120 12.24 16.79 -5.94
C ILE A 120 11.15 17.70 -6.53
N ASN A 121 10.18 18.10 -5.70
CA ASN A 121 9.03 18.88 -6.14
C ASN A 121 9.28 20.40 -6.15
N GLN A 122 10.33 20.84 -5.47
CA GLN A 122 10.71 22.25 -5.33
C GLN A 122 12.24 22.39 -5.40
N PRO A 123 12.83 22.14 -6.58
CA PRO A 123 14.26 22.36 -6.76
C PRO A 123 14.60 23.83 -6.48
N VAL A 124 15.76 24.08 -5.87
CA VAL A 124 16.20 25.45 -5.50
C VAL A 124 16.44 26.30 -6.74
N GLU A 125 16.95 25.66 -7.78
CA GLU A 125 17.29 26.25 -9.06
C GLU A 125 16.62 25.45 -10.17
N GLU A 126 16.19 26.14 -11.22
CA GLU A 126 15.66 25.48 -12.40
C GLU A 126 16.77 24.68 -13.09
N LEU A 127 16.45 23.45 -13.50
CA LEU A 127 17.40 22.61 -14.23
C LEU A 127 17.61 23.18 -15.64
N ILE A 128 18.71 23.91 -15.83
CA ILE A 128 19.08 24.49 -17.12
C ILE A 128 19.47 23.36 -18.09
N ARG A 129 18.61 23.10 -19.08
CA ARG A 129 18.84 22.10 -20.15
C ARG A 129 19.67 22.65 -21.32
N GLY A 130 20.72 23.41 -21.03
CA GLY A 130 21.51 24.13 -22.05
C GLY A 130 22.20 23.21 -23.09
N HIS A 131 22.50 21.97 -22.72
CA HIS A 131 23.14 20.96 -23.58
C HIS A 131 22.27 19.71 -23.77
N ALA A 132 20.94 19.85 -23.68
CA ALA A 132 20.05 18.72 -23.92
C ALA A 132 20.18 18.22 -25.38
N ARG A 133 20.10 16.90 -25.57
CA ARG A 133 20.10 16.30 -26.91
C ARG A 133 18.83 16.71 -27.64
N ILE A 134 18.98 17.46 -28.73
CA ILE A 134 17.88 17.88 -29.59
C ILE A 134 17.77 16.88 -30.75
N ASN A 135 16.56 16.37 -31.00
CA ASN A 135 16.30 15.42 -32.08
C ASN A 135 16.20 16.14 -33.44
N HIS A 136 17.32 16.66 -33.94
CA HIS A 136 17.38 17.43 -35.19
C HIS A 136 16.87 16.64 -36.40
N VAL A 137 17.23 15.36 -36.53
CA VAL A 137 16.81 14.52 -37.67
C VAL A 137 15.29 14.38 -37.73
N LYS A 138 14.66 14.08 -36.58
CA LYS A 138 13.19 13.96 -36.53
C LYS A 138 12.50 15.27 -36.84
N ALA A 139 13.02 16.39 -36.33
CA ALA A 139 12.44 17.71 -36.54
C ALA A 139 12.61 18.22 -37.99
N ALA A 140 13.75 17.94 -38.62
CA ALA A 140 14.06 18.45 -39.96
C ALA A 140 13.51 17.59 -41.09
N PHE A 141 13.64 16.26 -40.99
CA PHE A 141 13.33 15.34 -42.10
C PHE A 141 11.85 14.94 -42.14
N TYR A 142 11.19 14.82 -40.99
CA TYR A 142 9.81 14.30 -40.94
C TYR A 142 8.83 15.44 -40.62
N ARG A 143 8.06 15.86 -41.62
CA ARG A 143 6.99 16.86 -41.45
C ARG A 143 5.65 16.16 -41.20
N LYS A 144 4.83 16.74 -40.29
CA LYS A 144 3.51 16.19 -39.94
C LYS A 144 2.44 16.44 -41.01
N ASN A 145 2.63 17.46 -41.85
CA ASN A 145 1.72 17.81 -42.96
C ASN A 145 2.43 17.55 -44.29
N GLY A 146 1.70 16.98 -45.26
CA GLY A 146 2.21 16.45 -46.53
C GLY A 146 2.93 17.46 -47.44
N ILE A 147 3.37 16.94 -48.60
CA ILE A 147 4.27 17.59 -49.56
C ILE A 147 3.63 18.85 -50.16
N ALA A 148 4.17 20.03 -49.86
CA ALA A 148 3.79 21.29 -50.53
C ALA A 148 4.28 21.37 -52.00
N CYS A 149 5.14 20.43 -52.42
CA CYS A 149 5.84 20.42 -53.70
C CYS A 149 5.05 19.78 -54.86
N LEU A 150 3.83 19.27 -54.65
CA LEU A 150 3.00 18.68 -55.72
C LEU A 150 1.92 19.64 -56.26
N LEU A 151 2.09 20.95 -56.10
CA LEU A 151 1.33 21.92 -56.89
C LEU A 151 2.22 22.34 -58.06
N ASP A 152 2.35 21.45 -59.04
CA ASP A 152 2.94 21.73 -60.34
C ASP A 152 2.27 22.98 -60.90
N LYS A 153 2.95 24.12 -60.85
CA LYS A 153 2.66 25.21 -61.78
C LYS A 153 3.07 24.67 -63.13
N SER A 154 2.10 24.07 -63.84
CA SER A 154 2.24 23.65 -65.23
C SER A 154 2.90 24.79 -66.01
N SER A 155 4.18 24.62 -66.32
CA SER A 155 4.89 25.52 -67.21
C SER A 155 4.16 25.46 -68.55
N SER A 156 3.50 26.55 -68.93
CA SER A 156 2.87 26.70 -70.23
C SER A 156 3.94 26.56 -71.32
N SER A 157 4.04 25.38 -71.91
CA SER A 157 4.83 25.15 -73.12
C SER A 157 4.01 25.63 -74.32
N LEU A 158 4.48 26.65 -75.03
CA LEU A 158 4.35 26.88 -76.49
C LEU A 158 5.30 28.04 -76.82
N GLU A 159 6.11 28.14 -77.89
CA GLU A 159 6.67 27.35 -79.00
C GLU A 159 7.76 28.29 -79.59
N PRO A 160 8.76 27.82 -80.37
CA PRO A 160 9.75 28.69 -81.01
C PRO A 160 9.28 29.19 -82.39
N CYS A 161 9.38 30.52 -82.62
CA CYS A 161 9.58 31.17 -83.93
C CYS A 161 10.23 32.55 -83.71
#